data_AF-A0A8T4VXT5-F1
#
_entry.id   AF-A0A8T4VXT5-F1
#
_cell.length_a   1.000
_cell.length_b   1.000
_cell.length_c   1.000
_cell.angle_alpha   90.00
_cell.angle_beta   90.00
_cell.angle_gamma   90.00
#
_symmetry.space_group_name_H-M   'P 1'
#
loop_
_entity.id
_entity.type
_entity.pdbx_description
1 polymer ?
#
loop_
_entity_poly.entity_id
_entity_poly.type
_entity_poly.pdbx_seq_one_letter_code
_entity_poly.pdbx_strand_id
1 'polypeptide(L)'
;MSMKTSNEKTWNWKQANGSTLKVVSNPSKGTITVYNSEGQVVLEKKNLSPEQMKIIEQHFLKVVTKKKQTYTKNTPKFDPMIS
;
A
#
# COMPACT_ATOMS: atom_id res chain seq x y z
N MET A 1 18.29 14.79 24.55
CA MET A 1 16.93 14.87 23.96
C MET A 1 16.94 14.04 22.68
N SER A 2 16.38 12.83 22.70
CA SER A 2 16.45 11.91 21.56
C SER A 2 15.54 12.37 20.41
N MET A 3 16.14 12.50 19.22
CA MET A 3 15.46 12.76 17.96
C MET A 3 14.36 11.71 17.74
N LYS A 4 13.10 12.16 17.67
CA LYS A 4 11.98 11.30 17.29
C LYS A 4 12.18 10.90 15.83
N THR A 5 12.71 9.72 15.59
CA THR A 5 12.63 9.07 14.27
C THR A 5 11.18 8.68 14.03
N SER A 6 10.36 9.65 13.63
CA SER A 6 9.01 9.40 13.15
C SER A 6 9.12 8.61 11.84
N ASN A 7 9.25 7.29 11.95
CA ASN A 7 9.10 6.32 10.87
C ASN A 7 7.61 6.21 10.47
N GLU A 8 6.95 7.35 10.31
CA GLU A 8 5.62 7.38 9.75
C GLU A 8 5.73 7.00 8.28
N LYS A 9 4.97 5.97 7.89
CA LYS A 9 4.95 5.47 6.53
C LYS A 9 3.57 5.72 5.95
N THR A 10 3.54 6.25 4.74
CA THR A 10 2.30 6.51 4.00
C THR A 10 2.26 5.64 2.76
N TRP A 11 1.10 5.04 2.50
CA TRP A 11 0.83 4.24 1.31
C TRP A 11 -0.50 4.62 0.66
N ASN A 12 -0.58 4.40 -0.64
CA ASN A 12 -1.83 4.50 -1.40
C ASN A 12 -2.40 3.09 -1.63
N TRP A 13 -3.57 2.83 -1.07
CA TRP A 13 -4.30 1.59 -1.24
C TRP A 13 -5.33 1.71 -2.36
N LYS A 14 -5.02 1.16 -3.53
CA LYS A 14 -6.02 1.00 -4.59
C LYS A 14 -6.99 -0.12 -4.22
N GLN A 15 -8.25 0.20 -4.02
CA GLN A 15 -9.34 -0.75 -3.82
C GLN A 15 -9.69 -1.46 -5.15
N ALA A 16 -10.53 -2.49 -5.09
CA ALA A 16 -11.01 -3.18 -6.29
C ALA A 16 -12.01 -2.34 -7.10
N ASN A 17 -12.79 -1.49 -6.42
CA ASN A 17 -13.77 -0.58 -7.03
C ASN A 17 -13.14 0.67 -7.68
N GLY A 18 -11.81 0.72 -7.86
CA GLY A 18 -11.09 1.85 -8.45
C GLY A 18 -10.77 3.02 -7.50
N SER A 19 -11.35 3.06 -6.30
CA SER A 19 -11.02 4.09 -5.30
C SER A 19 -9.61 3.92 -4.73
N THR A 20 -9.00 5.02 -4.30
CA THR A 20 -7.69 5.01 -3.62
C THR A 20 -7.86 5.54 -2.20
N LEU A 21 -7.46 4.74 -1.21
CA LEU A 21 -7.39 5.13 0.19
C LEU A 21 -5.95 5.46 0.57
N LYS A 22 -5.76 6.43 1.47
CA LYS A 22 -4.44 6.75 2.03
C LYS A 22 -4.28 5.99 3.34
N VAL A 23 -3.24 5.20 3.49
CA VAL A 23 -2.91 4.47 4.72
C VAL A 23 -1.68 5.10 5.33
N VAL A 24 -1.74 5.44 6.62
CA VAL A 24 -0.64 6.00 7.39
C VAL A 24 -0.36 5.07 8.57
N SER A 25 0.83 4.47 8.63
CA SER A 25 1.28 3.75 9.83
C SER A 25 2.26 4.58 10.62
N ASN A 26 2.21 4.42 11.93
CA ASN A 26 3.19 4.93 12.87
C ASN A 26 3.63 3.78 13.78
N PRO A 27 4.68 3.02 13.41
CA PRO A 27 5.17 1.88 14.17
C PRO A 27 5.57 2.24 15.61
N SER A 28 6.16 3.43 15.81
CA SER A 28 6.55 3.92 17.12
C SER A 28 5.37 4.16 18.06
N LYS A 29 4.20 4.48 17.50
CA LYS A 29 2.95 4.67 18.27
C LYS A 29 2.04 3.44 18.24
N GLY A 30 2.37 2.40 17.45
CA GLY A 30 1.50 1.25 17.25
C GLY A 30 0.15 1.63 16.61
N THR A 31 0.14 2.59 15.69
CA THR A 31 -1.11 3.08 15.07
C THR A 31 -1.10 2.93 13.56
N ILE A 32 -2.26 2.61 12.99
CA ILE A 32 -2.53 2.64 11.55
C ILE A 32 -3.83 3.38 11.34
N THR A 33 -3.82 4.38 10.46
CA THR A 33 -4.99 5.16 10.09
C THR A 33 -5.20 5.11 8.59
N VAL A 34 -6.43 4.88 8.17
CA VAL A 34 -6.84 4.83 6.76
C VAL A 34 -7.80 5.97 6.50
N TYR A 35 -7.50 6.74 5.46
CA TYR A 35 -8.27 7.89 5.01
C TYR A 35 -8.87 7.60 3.64
N ASN A 36 -10.10 8.09 3.41
CA ASN A 36 -10.68 8.14 2.06
C ASN A 36 -10.10 9.30 1.24
N SER A 37 -10.58 9.46 0.01
CA SER A 37 -10.19 10.54 -0.90
C SER A 37 -10.55 11.94 -0.39
N GLU A 38 -11.55 12.05 0.47
CA GLU A 38 -11.99 13.30 1.09
C GLU A 38 -11.16 13.65 2.35
N GLY A 39 -10.21 12.78 2.74
CA GLY A 39 -9.38 12.97 3.93
C GLY A 39 -10.06 12.56 5.23
N GLN A 40 -11.22 11.91 5.17
CA GLN A 40 -11.92 11.40 6.35
C GLN A 40 -11.33 10.05 6.76
N VAL A 41 -11.22 9.84 8.08
CA VAL A 41 -10.79 8.55 8.64
C VAL A 41 -11.89 7.52 8.44
N VAL A 42 -11.61 6.50 7.64
CA VAL A 42 -12.52 5.36 7.43
C VAL A 42 -12.18 4.18 8.33
N LEU A 43 -10.92 4.08 8.77
CA LEU A 43 -10.48 3.06 9.71
C LEU A 43 -9.31 3.57 10.53
N GLU A 44 -9.36 3.32 11.83
CA GLU A 44 -8.26 3.60 12.74
C GLU A 44 -8.02 2.38 13.63
N LYS A 45 -6.75 1.99 13.74
CA LYS A 45 -6.32 0.96 14.68
C LYS A 45 -5.17 1.48 15.52
N LYS A 46 -5.30 1.33 16.83
CA LYS A 46 -4.33 1.79 17.84
C LYS A 46 -3.87 0.61 18.69
N ASN A 47 -2.84 0.83 19.50
CA ASN A 47 -2.27 -0.15 20.44
C ASN A 47 -1.79 -1.44 19.77
N LEU A 48 -1.31 -1.36 18.54
CA LEU A 48 -0.72 -2.49 17.84
C LEU A 48 0.68 -2.75 18.39
N SER A 49 0.98 -4.02 18.66
CA SER A 49 2.34 -4.42 19.03
C SER A 49 3.31 -4.20 17.85
N PRO A 50 4.61 -4.04 18.11
CA PRO A 50 5.61 -3.93 17.03
C PRO A 50 5.57 -5.11 16.05
N GLU A 51 5.29 -6.31 16.54
CA GLU A 51 5.15 -7.51 15.72
C GLU A 51 3.90 -7.48 14.83
N GLN A 52 2.75 -7.07 15.39
CA GLN A 52 1.53 -6.87 14.61
C GLN A 52 1.72 -5.80 13.53
N MET A 53 2.41 -4.70 13.85
CA MET A 53 2.74 -3.66 12.88
C MET A 53 3.58 -4.22 11.73
N LYS A 54 4.62 -5.01 12.04
CA LYS A 54 5.49 -5.62 11.03
C LYS A 54 4.72 -6.56 10.10
N ILE A 55 3.83 -7.41 10.65
CA ILE A 55 3.00 -8.33 9.86
C ILE A 55 2.07 -7.54 8.93
N ILE A 56 1.41 -6.50 9.44
CA ILE A 56 0.51 -5.67 8.65
C ILE A 56 1.28 -4.98 7.51
N GLU A 57 2.43 -4.37 7.80
CA GLU A 57 3.25 -3.71 6.77
C GLU A 57 3.70 -4.70 5.68
N GLN A 58 4.13 -5.91 6.06
CA GLN A 58 4.54 -6.95 5.11
C GLN A 58 3.38 -7.43 4.24
N HIS A 59 2.21 -7.67 4.83
CA HIS A 59 1.01 -8.06 4.10
C HIS A 59 0.57 -6.96 3.14
N PHE A 60 0.57 -5.71 3.60
CA PHE A 60 0.17 -4.57 2.79
C PHE A 60 1.09 -4.37 1.58
N LEU A 61 2.41 -4.45 1.80
CA LEU A 61 3.40 -4.42 0.71
C LEU A 61 3.18 -5.55 -0.29
N LYS A 62 2.91 -6.77 0.16
CA LYS A 62 2.66 -7.92 -0.73
C LYS A 62 1.41 -7.71 -1.61
N VAL A 63 0.34 -7.13 -1.06
CA VAL A 63 -0.89 -6.85 -1.82
C VAL A 63 -0.67 -5.72 -2.82
N VAL A 64 0.01 -4.65 -2.41
CA VAL A 64 0.30 -3.50 -3.29
C VAL A 64 1.31 -3.86 -4.39
N THR A 65 2.35 -4.63 -4.08
CA THR A 65 3.37 -5.05 -5.07
C THR A 65 2.82 -6.05 -6.08
N LYS A 66 1.92 -6.97 -5.68
CA LYS A 66 1.23 -7.85 -6.64
C LYS A 66 0.42 -7.07 -7.70
N LYS A 67 -0.13 -5.90 -7.36
CA LYS A 67 -0.77 -5.01 -8.36
C LYS A 67 0.21 -4.32 -9.32
N LYS A 68 1.52 -4.38 -9.08
CA LYS A 68 2.55 -3.85 -9.99
C LYS A 68 3.01 -4.89 -11.03
N GLN A 69 2.63 -6.16 -10.87
CA GLN A 69 2.84 -7.22 -11.87
C GLN A 69 1.59 -7.37 -12.75
N THR A 70 1.25 -6.35 -13.51
CA THR A 70 0.35 -6.51 -14.65
C THR A 70 0.90 -5.76 -15.87
N TYR A 71 1.23 -6.57 -16.88
CA TYR A 71 1.48 -6.25 -18.30
C TYR A 71 2.79 -5.58 -18.69
N THR A 72 3.87 -6.36 -18.76
CA THR A 72 4.72 -6.29 -19.96
C THR A 72 3.89 -6.83 -21.12
N LYS A 73 3.45 -5.91 -21.97
CA LYS A 73 2.82 -6.11 -23.27
C LYS A 73 3.66 -7.09 -24.09
N ASN A 74 3.32 -8.38 -24.08
CA ASN A 74 3.72 -9.28 -25.16
C ASN A 74 2.85 -8.89 -26.36
N THR A 75 3.32 -7.92 -27.14
CA THR A 75 2.88 -7.74 -28.52
C THR A 75 3.01 -9.10 -29.22
N PRO A 76 1.95 -9.66 -29.82
CA PRO A 76 2.16 -10.69 -30.82
C PRO A 76 3.03 -10.04 -31.90
N LYS A 77 4.23 -10.59 -32.13
CA LYS A 77 5.00 -10.29 -33.33
C LYS A 77 4.08 -10.64 -34.49
N PHE A 78 3.64 -9.62 -35.22
CA PHE A 78 3.05 -9.81 -36.53
C PHE A 78 4.22 -10.27 -37.41
N ASP A 79 4.33 -11.57 -37.67
CA ASP A 79 5.18 -12.06 -38.73
C ASP A 79 4.49 -11.69 -40.05
N PRO A 80 5.06 -10.79 -40.88
CA PRO A 80 4.51 -10.58 -42.21
C PRO A 80 4.71 -11.88 -42.98
N MET A 81 3.62 -12.58 -43.31
CA MET A 81 3.64 -13.55 -44.40
C MET A 81 4.07 -12.79 -45.65
N ILE A 82 5.34 -12.93 -46.02
CA ILE A 82 5.84 -12.52 -47.32
C ILE A 82 5.16 -13.44 -48.33
N SER A 83 4.38 -12.83 -49.22
CA SER A 83 3.71 -13.47 -50.37
C SER A 83 4.70 -13.89 -51.44
#